data_AF-A0A958H4R1-F1
#
_entry.id   AF-A0A958H4R1-F1
#
_cell.length_a   1.000
_cell.length_b   1.000
_cell.length_c   1.000
_cell.angle_alpha   90.00
_cell.angle_beta   90.00
_cell.angle_gamma   90.00
#
_symmetry.space_group_name_H-M   'P 1'
#
loop_
_entity.id
_entity.type
_entity.pdbx_description
1 polymer ?
#
loop_
_entity_poly.entity_id
_entity_poly.type
_entity_poly.pdbx_seq_one_letter_code
_entity_poly.pdbx_strand_id
1 'polypeptide(L)' 'MSPTPSRRRERRERRSAPASPLAHIPWLTVKNSMPPLTRLDEEGRQKIHEASMTILEEIGMAFLDDEALDMWAKAGAKV' A
#
# COMPACT_ATOMS: atom_id res chain seq x y z
N MET A 1 8.58 -10.90 -62.95
CA MET A 1 8.32 -9.78 -62.02
C MET A 1 7.76 -10.35 -60.73
N SER A 2 8.60 -10.47 -59.71
CA SER A 2 8.23 -11.03 -58.41
C SER A 2 7.43 -10.00 -57.61
N PRO A 3 6.31 -10.38 -56.95
CA PRO A 3 5.51 -9.42 -56.21
C PRO A 3 6.23 -9.04 -54.91
N THR A 4 6.49 -7.75 -54.74
CA THR A 4 7.10 -7.17 -53.54
C THR A 4 6.17 -7.40 -52.35
N PRO A 5 6.61 -7.94 -51.21
CA PRO A 5 5.76 -8.13 -50.05
C PRO A 5 5.27 -6.76 -49.56
N SER A 6 3.94 -6.58 -49.55
CA SER A 6 3.35 -5.28 -49.21
C SER A 6 3.58 -4.96 -47.74
N ARG A 7 3.99 -3.72 -47.46
CA ARG A 7 4.15 -3.11 -46.12
C ARG A 7 2.96 -3.34 -45.18
N ARG A 8 1.79 -3.68 -45.72
CA ARG A 8 0.57 -4.01 -44.97
C ARG A 8 0.66 -5.35 -44.24
N ARG A 9 1.38 -6.35 -44.78
CA ARG A 9 1.63 -7.64 -44.12
C ARG A 9 2.58 -7.48 -42.94
N GLU A 10 3.67 -6.73 -43.14
CA GLU A 10 4.66 -6.43 -42.10
C GLU A 10 4.03 -5.69 -40.89
N ARG A 11 3.11 -4.75 -41.15
CA ARG A 11 2.37 -4.07 -40.06
C ARG A 11 1.41 -4.99 -39.31
N ARG A 12 0.89 -6.05 -39.96
CA ARG A 12 0.02 -7.04 -39.32
C ARG A 12 0.82 -7.97 -38.42
N GLU A 13 2.00 -8.42 -38.87
CA GLU A 13 2.92 -9.22 -38.05
C GLU A 13 3.39 -8.48 -36.79
N ARG A 14 3.69 -7.18 -36.88
CA ARG A 14 4.06 -6.37 -35.70
C ARG A 14 2.93 -6.22 -34.67
N ARG A 15 1.67 -6.35 -35.09
CA ARG A 15 0.50 -6.35 -34.19
C ARG A 15 0.14 -7.74 -33.66
N SER A 16 0.64 -8.79 -34.30
CA SER A 16 0.57 -10.18 -33.84
C SER A 16 1.80 -10.58 -33.03
N ALA A 17 2.69 -9.63 -32.71
CA ALA A 17 3.77 -9.86 -31.75
C ALA A 17 3.14 -10.38 -30.45
N PRO A 18 3.62 -11.52 -29.91
CA PRO A 18 3.06 -12.08 -28.70
C PRO A 18 3.10 -11.03 -27.60
N ALA A 19 2.03 -10.99 -26.80
CA ALA A 19 1.99 -10.21 -25.57
C ALA A 19 3.32 -10.41 -24.81
N SER A 20 3.85 -9.32 -24.23
CA SER A 20 5.09 -9.37 -23.43
C SER A 20 5.09 -10.65 -22.60
N PRO A 21 6.20 -11.41 -22.51
CA PRO A 21 6.24 -12.65 -21.73
C PRO A 21 5.75 -12.48 -20.28
N LEU A 22 5.77 -11.24 -19.77
CA LEU A 22 5.30 -10.84 -18.46
C LEU A 22 3.77 -10.64 -18.35
N ALA A 23 3.05 -10.52 -19.47
CA ALA A 23 1.61 -10.27 -19.51
C ALA A 23 0.76 -11.46 -19.07
N HIS A 24 1.34 -12.66 -19.02
CA HIS A 24 0.68 -13.88 -18.56
C HIS A 24 1.08 -14.30 -17.14
N ILE A 25 1.91 -13.52 -16.45
CA ILE A 25 2.27 -13.84 -15.06
C ILE A 25 1.04 -13.57 -14.21
N PRO A 26 0.42 -14.59 -13.58
CA PRO A 26 -0.68 -14.36 -12.67
C PRO A 26 -0.20 -13.50 -11.50
N TRP A 27 -1.04 -12.59 -11.02
CA TRP A 27 -0.77 -11.87 -9.79
C TRP A 27 -0.76 -12.88 -8.64
N LEU A 28 0.42 -13.19 -8.10
CA LEU A 28 0.53 -14.04 -6.92
C LEU A 28 0.28 -13.20 -5.67
N THR A 29 -0.60 -13.68 -4.80
CA THR A 29 -0.67 -13.20 -3.43
C THR A 29 0.54 -13.73 -2.67
N VAL A 30 1.60 -12.91 -2.60
CA VAL A 30 2.80 -13.23 -1.83
C VAL A 30 2.44 -13.23 -0.35
N LYS A 31 2.50 -14.40 0.29
CA LYS A 31 2.42 -14.51 1.75
C LYS A 31 3.83 -14.62 2.30
N ASN A 32 4.20 -13.71 3.20
CA ASN A 32 5.48 -13.79 3.90
C ASN A 32 5.48 -15.01 4.83
N SER A 33 6.37 -15.98 4.58
CA SER A 33 6.52 -17.19 5.41
C SER A 33 7.43 -16.97 6.62
N MET A 34 8.18 -15.87 6.66
CA MET A 34 9.09 -15.56 7.75
C MET A 34 8.35 -14.86 8.89
N PRO A 35 8.73 -15.11 10.16
CA PRO A 35 8.21 -14.33 11.27
C PRO A 35 8.56 -12.84 11.09
N PRO A 36 7.74 -11.92 11.62
CA PRO A 36 8.04 -10.50 11.59
C PRO A 36 9.44 -10.23 12.14
N LEU A 37 10.21 -9.41 11.42
CA LEU A 37 11.53 -9.03 11.88
C LEU A 37 11.39 -8.01 13.01
N THR A 38 11.74 -8.44 14.23
CA THR A 38 11.72 -7.58 15.41
C THR A 38 12.87 -6.56 15.33
N ARG A 39 12.54 -5.28 15.10
CA ARG A 39 13.50 -4.17 15.03
C ARG A 39 13.84 -3.57 16.39
N LEU A 40 12.91 -3.68 17.34
CA LEU A 40 13.00 -3.14 18.69
C LEU A 40 12.71 -4.27 19.67
N ASP A 41 13.48 -4.32 20.75
CA ASP A 41 13.15 -5.17 21.89
C ASP A 41 11.91 -4.65 22.64
N GLU A 42 11.52 -5.36 23.70
CA GLU A 42 10.33 -5.01 24.48
C GLU A 42 10.45 -3.61 25.09
N GLU A 43 11.63 -3.26 25.59
CA GLU A 43 11.89 -1.95 26.20
C GLU A 43 11.76 -0.82 25.16
N GLY A 44 12.34 -1.00 23.97
CA GLY A 44 12.21 -0.04 22.87
C GLY A 44 10.76 0.15 22.43
N ARG A 45 9.97 -0.93 22.40
CA ARG A 45 8.53 -0.85 22.10
C ARG A 45 7.77 -0.10 23.18
N GLN A 46 8.05 -0.38 24.44
CA GLN A 46 7.39 0.27 25.58
C GLN A 46 7.70 1.79 25.59
N LYS A 47 8.94 2.19 25.28
CA LYS A 47 9.31 3.61 25.16
C LYS A 47 8.49 4.35 24.11
N ILE A 48 8.28 3.74 22.94
CA ILE A 48 7.45 4.33 21.89
C ILE A 48 6.00 4.43 22.35
N HIS A 49 5.49 3.38 23.02
CA HIS A 49 4.13 3.38 23.54
C HIS A 49 3.91 4.51 24.56
N GLU A 50 4.78 4.64 25.55
CA GLU A 50 4.72 5.68 26.56
C GLU A 50 4.80 7.08 25.94
N ALA A 51 5.78 7.31 25.06
CA ALA A 51 5.89 8.58 24.35
C ALA A 51 4.64 8.91 23.53
N SER A 52 4.02 7.91 22.91
CA SER A 52 2.77 8.09 22.16
C SER A 52 1.61 8.48 23.08
N MET A 53 1.50 7.88 24.27
CA MET A 53 0.46 8.23 25.24
C MET A 53 0.67 9.65 25.76
N THR A 54 1.91 10.02 26.10
CA THR A 54 2.24 11.39 26.52
C THR A 54 1.83 12.40 25.45
N ILE A 55 2.11 12.15 24.16
CA ILE A 55 1.69 13.04 23.08
C ILE A 55 0.16 13.17 23.03
N LEU A 56 -0.56 12.06 23.12
CA LEU A 56 -2.03 12.08 23.04
C LEU A 56 -2.67 12.77 24.25
N GLU A 57 -2.07 12.67 25.44
CA GLU A 57 -2.58 13.29 26.66
C GLU A 57 -2.21 14.78 26.78
N GLU A 58 -0.97 15.14 26.47
CA GLU A 58 -0.45 16.50 26.69
C GLU A 58 -0.69 17.43 25.50
N ILE A 59 -0.56 16.91 24.28
CA ILE A 59 -0.70 17.70 23.04
C ILE A 59 -2.06 17.46 22.38
N GLY A 60 -2.52 16.21 22.36
CA GLY A 60 -3.76 15.80 21.73
C GLY A 60 -3.68 15.74 20.20
N MET A 61 -4.84 15.68 19.55
CA MET A 61 -4.99 15.62 18.10
C MET A 61 -6.26 16.35 17.65
N ALA A 62 -6.18 17.03 16.51
CA ALA A 62 -7.34 17.72 15.92
C ALA A 62 -8.23 16.73 15.15
N PHE A 63 -9.48 16.61 15.58
CA PHE A 63 -10.56 16.01 14.79
C PHE A 63 -11.36 17.14 14.14
N LEU A 64 -11.47 17.09 12.81
CA LEU A 64 -12.16 18.13 12.03
C LEU A 64 -13.66 17.84 11.82
N ASP A 65 -14.14 16.71 12.35
CA ASP A 65 -15.50 16.24 12.20
C ASP A 65 -16.23 16.31 13.54
N ASP A 66 -17.40 16.94 13.54
CA ASP A 66 -18.16 17.19 14.77
C ASP A 66 -18.72 15.88 15.36
N GLU A 67 -19.08 14.90 14.53
CA GLU A 67 -19.53 13.59 15.00
C GLU A 67 -18.39 12.85 15.72
N ALA A 68 -17.17 12.93 15.20
CA ALA A 68 -16.00 12.38 15.86
C ALA A 68 -15.75 13.02 17.24
N LEU A 69 -15.86 14.33 17.36
CA LEU A 69 -15.72 15.06 18.63
C LEU A 69 -16.76 14.60 19.66
N ASP A 70 -18.03 14.45 19.25
CA ASP A 70 -19.11 13.95 20.10
C ASP A 70 -18.85 12.51 20.59
N MET A 71 -18.33 11.65 19.71
CA MET A 71 -17.96 10.28 20.09
C MET A 71 -16.85 10.27 21.13
N TRP A 72 -15.82 11.10 20.97
CA TRP A 72 -14.71 11.19 21.91
C TRP A 72 -15.12 11.78 23.26
N ALA A 73 -15.98 12.79 23.28
CA ALA A 73 -16.53 13.35 24.52
C ALA A 73 -17.31 12.27 25.30
N LYS A 74 -18.13 11.45 24.61
CA LYS A 74 -18.85 10.32 25.23
C LYS A 74 -17.91 9.23 25.75
N ALA A 75 -16.78 9.02 25.09
CA ALA A 75 -15.73 8.10 25.54
C ALA A 75 -14.93 8.63 26.74
N GLY A 76 -15.18 9.88 27.18
CA GLY A 76 -14.52 10.51 28.32
C GLY A 76 -13.23 11.26 27.98
N ALA A 77 -12.95 11.47 26.69
CA ALA A 77 -11.85 12.33 26.28
C ALA A 77 -12.18 13.81 26.55
N LYS A 78 -11.13 14.60 26.80
CA LYS A 78 -11.24 16.06 26.88
C LYS A 78 -11.26 16.63 25.46
N VAL A 79 -12.39 17.20 25.06
CA VAL A 79 -12.65 17.77 23.73
C VAL A 79 -12.79 19.28 23.83
#